data_AF-A0AAW5WAU8-F1
#
_entry.id   AF-A0AAW5WAU8-F1
#
_cell.length_a   1.000
_cell.length_b   1.000
_cell.length_c   1.000
_cell.angle_alpha   90.00
_cell.angle_beta   90.00
_cell.angle_gamma   90.00
#
_symmetry.space_group_name_H-M   'P 1'
#
loop_
_entity.id
_entity.type
_entity.pdbx_description
1 polymer ?
#
loop_
_entity_poly.entity_id
_entity_poly.type
_entity_poly.pdbx_seq_one_letter_code
_entity_poly.pdbx_strand_id
1 'polypeptide(L)'
;MPKSLSIRSSLLVLLSLLTFLLLLTGDMGLYASTRVITSLIYHGIMSAAMLVAIALLAVIWFMLRNKFLKPLDNMVEQLERLATGDLSPVTALSASAEFNRLNAAMDDMRHALGDSVQRVRDASSQIDIGSRELTAGNQHLAQRTESTATSLEQTAASMEELTATVKQNAQNAEQAHQLAKSVSDTADRGSEMVCYVIEKMRDISGSSSRIADILSVIDGIAFQTNILALNASVEAARAGEQGRGFAVVAGEVRNLASRSAEAAKEIRTLISDSHTHVGEGSELAQQAGETMDEIATEVMRMTKLMREIASASQEQSRGIEQVNIAVIQMDETAQQNAALVQQSSAATRSLEEQSSALIEAMAVFKLQKA
;
A
#
# COMPACT_ATOMS: atom_id res chain seq x y z
N MET A 1 -28.31 -98.00 148.46
CA MET A 1 -26.83 -97.94 148.40
C MET A 1 -26.41 -97.89 146.93
N PRO A 2 -25.37 -97.14 146.50
CA PRO A 2 -24.98 -95.78 146.86
C PRO A 2 -25.37 -94.74 145.76
N LYS A 3 -25.60 -93.49 146.19
CA LYS A 3 -25.89 -92.29 145.38
C LYS A 3 -24.61 -91.44 145.30
N SER A 4 -23.96 -91.28 144.14
CA SER A 4 -22.94 -90.21 143.90
C SER A 4 -22.51 -89.97 142.44
N LEU A 5 -23.10 -90.62 141.42
CA LEU A 5 -22.61 -90.51 140.02
C LEU A 5 -23.34 -89.49 139.11
N SER A 6 -24.38 -88.78 139.55
CA SER A 6 -25.25 -88.01 138.64
C SER A 6 -24.89 -86.52 138.39
N ILE A 7 -23.76 -86.00 138.90
CA ILE A 7 -23.37 -84.58 138.69
C ILE A 7 -22.19 -84.44 137.71
N ARG A 8 -21.28 -85.43 137.65
CA ARG A 8 -20.11 -85.39 136.74
C ARG A 8 -20.50 -85.48 135.27
N SER A 9 -21.55 -86.23 134.92
CA SER A 9 -22.01 -86.37 133.54
C SER A 9 -22.66 -85.07 133.02
N SER A 10 -23.48 -84.39 133.82
CA SER A 10 -24.08 -83.11 133.43
C SER A 10 -23.04 -82.00 133.25
N LEU A 11 -21.98 -81.97 134.07
CA LEU A 11 -20.91 -80.99 133.94
C LEU A 11 -20.05 -81.22 132.68
N LEU A 12 -19.79 -82.49 132.33
CA LEU A 12 -19.08 -82.85 131.10
C LEU A 12 -19.89 -82.53 129.84
N VAL A 13 -21.19 -82.75 129.85
CA VAL A 13 -22.08 -82.40 128.72
C VAL A 13 -22.12 -80.88 128.54
N LEU A 14 -22.22 -80.12 129.63
CA LEU A 14 -22.27 -78.65 129.57
C LEU A 14 -20.93 -78.05 129.13
N LEU A 15 -19.80 -78.65 129.54
CA LEU A 15 -18.47 -78.27 129.06
C LEU A 15 -18.31 -78.58 127.57
N SER A 16 -18.82 -79.72 127.08
CA SER A 16 -18.78 -80.07 125.66
C SER A 16 -19.67 -79.18 124.79
N LEU A 17 -20.81 -78.73 125.32
CA LEU A 17 -21.69 -77.78 124.64
C LEU A 17 -21.08 -76.39 124.56
N LEU A 18 -20.37 -75.96 125.62
CA LEU A 18 -19.66 -74.69 125.64
C LEU A 18 -18.45 -74.69 124.69
N THR A 19 -17.69 -75.80 124.62
CA THR A 19 -16.58 -75.93 123.67
C THR A 19 -17.08 -76.00 122.22
N PHE A 20 -18.21 -76.66 121.98
CA PHE A 20 -18.85 -76.69 120.66
C PHE A 20 -19.37 -75.31 120.22
N LEU A 21 -19.94 -74.53 121.14
CA LEU A 21 -20.41 -73.16 120.87
C LEU A 21 -19.25 -72.19 120.61
N LEU A 22 -18.13 -72.33 121.34
CA LEU A 22 -16.91 -71.54 121.13
C LEU A 22 -16.23 -71.85 119.79
N LEU A 23 -16.23 -73.11 119.34
CA LEU A 23 -15.74 -73.49 118.01
C LEU A 23 -16.61 -72.88 116.89
N LEU A 24 -17.94 -72.96 117.00
CA LEU A 24 -18.87 -72.39 116.01
C LEU A 24 -18.77 -70.87 115.90
N THR A 25 -18.58 -70.17 117.03
CA THR A 25 -18.45 -68.70 117.05
C THR A 25 -17.06 -68.24 116.58
N GLY A 26 -16.00 -69.01 116.89
CA GLY A 26 -14.65 -68.77 116.39
C GLY A 26 -14.52 -68.95 114.88
N ASP A 27 -15.09 -70.03 114.33
CA ASP A 27 -15.05 -70.32 112.90
C ASP A 27 -15.83 -69.29 112.08
N MET A 28 -17.00 -68.83 112.58
CA MET A 28 -17.76 -67.74 111.95
C MET A 28 -17.01 -66.40 111.95
N GLY A 29 -16.29 -66.07 113.02
CA GLY A 29 -15.48 -64.85 113.10
C GLY A 29 -14.29 -64.86 112.14
N LEU A 30 -13.60 -66.01 112.02
CA LEU A 30 -12.50 -66.18 111.07
C LEU A 30 -12.99 -66.13 109.61
N TYR A 31 -14.14 -66.75 109.31
CA TYR A 31 -14.76 -66.72 107.98
C TYR A 31 -15.25 -65.33 107.58
N ALA A 32 -15.84 -64.57 108.50
CA ALA A 32 -16.29 -63.20 108.25
C ALA A 32 -15.09 -62.26 108.02
N SER A 33 -14.02 -62.39 108.82
CA SER A 33 -12.81 -61.58 108.69
C SER A 33 -12.07 -61.85 107.37
N THR A 34 -11.91 -63.13 106.97
CA THR A 34 -11.31 -63.49 105.67
C THR A 34 -12.12 -63.00 104.49
N ARG A 35 -13.47 -62.97 104.55
CA ARG A 35 -14.32 -62.38 103.50
C ARG A 35 -14.18 -60.86 103.38
N VAL A 36 -14.06 -60.13 104.50
CA VAL A 36 -13.91 -58.67 104.47
C VAL A 36 -12.53 -58.28 103.92
N ILE A 37 -11.47 -58.97 104.34
CA ILE A 37 -10.10 -58.71 103.85
C ILE A 37 -9.98 -59.04 102.36
N THR A 38 -10.49 -60.19 101.92
CA THR A 38 -10.50 -60.55 100.49
C THR A 38 -11.33 -59.57 99.67
N SER A 39 -12.51 -59.16 100.15
CA SER A 39 -13.33 -58.12 99.49
C SER A 39 -12.57 -56.79 99.34
N LEU A 40 -11.90 -56.30 100.38
CA LEU A 40 -11.11 -55.05 100.32
C LEU A 40 -9.94 -55.15 99.34
N ILE A 41 -9.26 -56.30 99.27
CA ILE A 41 -8.19 -56.56 98.29
C ILE A 41 -8.76 -56.56 96.86
N TYR A 42 -9.90 -57.22 96.62
CA TYR A 42 -10.54 -57.23 95.30
C TYR A 42 -10.98 -55.82 94.87
N HIS A 43 -11.59 -55.02 95.74
CA HIS A 43 -11.95 -53.64 95.43
C HIS A 43 -10.71 -52.75 95.20
N GLY A 44 -9.62 -52.96 95.94
CA GLY A 44 -8.33 -52.30 95.74
C GLY A 44 -7.70 -52.61 94.37
N ILE A 45 -7.66 -53.89 93.98
CA ILE A 45 -7.16 -54.31 92.66
C ILE A 45 -8.05 -53.78 91.54
N MET A 46 -9.37 -53.83 91.70
CA MET A 46 -10.31 -53.33 90.67
C MET A 46 -10.25 -51.82 90.49
N SER A 47 -10.11 -51.05 91.58
CA SER A 47 -9.94 -49.59 91.52
C SER A 47 -8.59 -49.19 90.94
N ALA A 48 -7.51 -49.89 91.28
CA ALA A 48 -6.20 -49.69 90.64
C ALA A 48 -6.24 -50.02 89.15
N ALA A 49 -6.87 -51.13 88.75
CA ALA A 49 -7.05 -51.50 87.35
C ALA A 49 -7.90 -50.46 86.58
N MET A 50 -8.95 -49.92 87.21
CA MET A 50 -9.78 -48.86 86.64
C MET A 50 -8.99 -47.56 86.45
N LEU A 51 -8.19 -47.15 87.42
CA LEU A 51 -7.33 -45.95 87.31
C LEU A 51 -6.29 -46.11 86.21
N VAL A 52 -5.66 -47.29 86.10
CA VAL A 52 -4.72 -47.59 85.01
C VAL A 52 -5.43 -47.57 83.66
N ALA A 53 -6.64 -48.14 83.56
CA ALA A 53 -7.42 -48.10 82.33
C ALA A 53 -7.79 -46.67 81.91
N ILE A 54 -8.22 -45.82 82.85
CA ILE A 54 -8.52 -44.40 82.60
C ILE A 54 -7.25 -43.65 82.17
N ALA A 55 -6.12 -43.88 82.84
CA ALA A 55 -4.84 -43.27 82.46
C ALA A 55 -4.40 -43.70 81.05
N LEU A 56 -4.54 -44.98 80.70
CA LEU A 56 -4.25 -45.48 79.35
C LEU A 56 -5.18 -44.85 78.31
N LEU A 57 -6.48 -44.74 78.58
CA LEU A 57 -7.43 -44.07 77.70
C LEU A 57 -7.10 -42.58 77.52
N ALA A 58 -6.69 -41.89 78.59
CA ALA A 58 -6.27 -40.49 78.52
C ALA A 58 -4.99 -40.30 77.69
N VAL A 59 -4.00 -41.20 77.83
CA VAL A 59 -2.77 -41.20 77.02
C VAL A 59 -3.09 -41.50 75.56
N ILE A 60 -3.92 -42.50 75.28
CA ILE A 60 -4.37 -42.84 73.93
C ILE A 60 -5.12 -41.65 73.31
N TRP A 61 -6.03 -41.01 74.04
CA TRP A 61 -6.77 -39.84 73.56
C TRP A 61 -5.85 -38.65 73.30
N PHE A 62 -4.89 -38.38 74.20
CA PHE A 62 -3.89 -37.33 74.01
C PHE A 62 -3.02 -37.60 72.78
N MET A 63 -2.57 -38.84 72.61
CA MET A 63 -1.77 -39.25 71.46
C MET A 63 -2.59 -39.19 70.16
N LEU A 64 -3.82 -39.69 70.13
CA LEU A 64 -4.73 -39.62 69.00
C LEU A 64 -4.99 -38.16 68.60
N ARG A 65 -5.27 -37.29 69.58
CA ARG A 65 -5.55 -35.88 69.34
C ARG A 65 -4.33 -35.11 68.84
N ASN A 66 -3.18 -35.22 69.51
CA ASN A 66 -2.01 -34.42 69.18
C ASN A 66 -1.15 -34.99 68.05
N LYS A 67 -1.09 -36.32 67.88
CA LYS A 67 -0.23 -36.97 66.87
C LYS A 67 -0.98 -37.33 65.58
N PHE A 68 -2.31 -37.45 65.60
CA PHE A 68 -3.10 -37.85 64.42
C PHE A 68 -4.16 -36.82 64.01
N LEU A 69 -5.08 -36.43 64.91
CA LEU A 69 -6.20 -35.55 64.55
C LEU A 69 -5.76 -34.11 64.24
N LYS A 70 -4.92 -33.49 65.08
CA LYS A 70 -4.43 -32.12 64.82
C LYS A 70 -3.64 -31.97 63.51
N PRO A 71 -2.68 -32.86 63.19
CA PRO A 71 -2.01 -32.82 61.88
C PRO A 71 -2.98 -33.00 60.71
N LEU A 72 -4.01 -33.85 60.86
CA LEU A 72 -5.03 -34.05 59.84
C LEU A 72 -5.87 -32.79 59.63
N ASP A 73 -6.34 -32.14 60.70
CA ASP A 73 -7.12 -30.90 60.61
C ASP A 73 -6.33 -29.80 59.87
N ASN A 74 -5.03 -29.65 60.16
CA ASN A 74 -4.18 -28.69 59.46
C ASN A 74 -4.02 -29.00 57.97
N MET A 75 -4.03 -30.29 57.58
CA MET A 75 -3.96 -30.69 56.17
C MET A 75 -5.27 -30.44 55.45
N VAL A 76 -6.40 -30.65 56.12
CA VAL A 76 -7.72 -30.28 55.60
C VAL A 76 -7.76 -28.77 55.38
N GLU A 77 -7.29 -27.97 56.34
CA GLU A 77 -7.21 -26.51 56.19
C GLU A 77 -6.29 -26.10 55.02
N GLN A 78 -5.14 -26.76 54.83
CA GLN A 78 -4.28 -26.51 53.67
C GLN A 78 -4.97 -26.85 52.34
N LEU A 79 -5.70 -27.97 52.29
CA LEU A 79 -6.50 -28.36 51.11
C LEU A 79 -7.64 -27.39 50.85
N GLU A 80 -8.32 -26.90 51.88
CA GLU A 80 -9.40 -25.89 51.77
C GLU A 80 -8.85 -24.55 51.26
N ARG A 81 -7.66 -24.14 51.72
CA ARG A 81 -6.94 -22.98 51.19
C ARG A 81 -6.54 -23.18 49.74
N LEU A 82 -6.01 -24.35 49.38
CA LEU A 82 -5.67 -24.70 48.01
C LEU A 82 -6.91 -24.69 47.09
N ALA A 83 -8.03 -25.23 47.56
CA ALA A 83 -9.30 -25.27 46.83
C ALA A 83 -9.92 -23.88 46.61
N THR A 84 -9.63 -22.93 47.50
CA THR A 84 -10.04 -21.51 47.35
C THR A 84 -9.03 -20.68 46.55
N GLY A 85 -7.97 -21.30 46.03
CA GLY A 85 -6.93 -20.65 45.22
C GLY A 85 -5.84 -19.95 46.04
N ASP A 86 -5.80 -20.08 47.37
CA ASP A 86 -4.71 -19.54 48.17
C ASP A 86 -3.49 -20.46 48.11
N LEU A 87 -2.52 -20.10 47.28
CA LEU A 87 -1.25 -20.81 47.07
C LEU A 87 -0.12 -20.27 47.97
N SER A 88 -0.45 -19.47 48.98
CA SER A 88 0.51 -18.95 49.96
C SER A 88 1.14 -20.09 50.77
N PRO A 89 2.44 -20.01 51.12
CA PRO A 89 3.09 -21.03 51.92
C PRO A 89 2.43 -21.16 53.29
N VAL A 90 2.23 -22.41 53.73
CA VAL A 90 1.75 -22.73 55.08
C VAL A 90 2.88 -23.40 55.84
N THR A 91 3.17 -22.93 57.05
CA THR A 91 4.23 -23.48 57.90
C THR A 91 3.86 -24.91 58.31
N ALA A 92 4.55 -25.90 57.77
CA ALA A 92 4.34 -27.29 58.14
C ALA A 92 4.82 -27.55 59.58
N LEU A 93 3.92 -27.99 60.46
CA LEU A 93 4.28 -28.50 61.77
C LEU A 93 4.84 -29.92 61.62
N SER A 94 5.98 -30.20 62.28
CA SER A 94 6.62 -31.51 62.23
C SER A 94 5.70 -32.61 62.79
N ALA A 95 5.37 -33.59 61.95
CA ALA A 95 4.45 -34.69 62.26
C ALA A 95 5.13 -36.07 62.02
N SER A 96 4.36 -37.17 61.99
CA SER A 96 4.90 -38.50 61.66
C SER A 96 5.48 -38.53 60.24
N ALA A 97 6.27 -39.56 59.91
CA ALA A 97 6.91 -39.69 58.60
C ALA A 97 5.89 -39.65 57.44
N GLU A 98 4.73 -40.28 57.62
CA GLU A 98 3.64 -40.34 56.63
C GLU A 98 3.00 -38.95 56.43
N PHE A 99 2.76 -38.21 57.51
CA PHE A 99 2.20 -36.86 57.44
C PHE A 99 3.19 -35.87 56.82
N ASN A 100 4.50 -36.00 57.09
CA ASN A 100 5.52 -35.18 56.46
C ASN A 100 5.62 -35.45 54.95
N ARG A 101 5.48 -36.72 54.52
CA ARG A 101 5.43 -37.08 53.09
C ARG A 101 4.19 -36.50 52.40
N LEU A 102 3.03 -36.51 53.05
CA LEU A 102 1.82 -35.89 52.52
C LEU A 102 1.95 -34.37 52.42
N ASN A 103 2.49 -33.71 53.45
CA ASN A 103 2.79 -32.27 53.41
C ASN A 103 3.75 -31.92 52.26
N ALA A 104 4.79 -32.72 52.03
CA ALA A 104 5.70 -32.52 50.91
C ALA A 104 4.98 -32.64 49.56
N ALA A 105 4.15 -33.67 49.37
CA ALA A 105 3.38 -33.83 48.14
C ALA A 105 2.35 -32.70 47.90
N MET A 106 1.77 -32.17 48.98
CA MET A 106 0.87 -31.02 48.94
C MET A 106 1.62 -29.72 48.58
N ASP A 107 2.82 -29.53 49.11
CA ASP A 107 3.67 -28.39 48.78
C ASP A 107 4.19 -28.47 47.34
N ASP A 108 4.58 -29.65 46.87
CA ASP A 108 4.93 -29.90 45.46
C ASP A 108 3.75 -29.58 44.54
N MET A 109 2.52 -29.98 44.90
CA MET A 109 1.29 -29.66 44.15
C MET A 109 1.04 -28.14 44.14
N ARG A 110 1.18 -27.47 45.28
CA ARG A 110 1.04 -26.01 45.40
C ARG A 110 2.06 -25.29 44.52
N HIS A 111 3.32 -25.73 44.53
CA HIS A 111 4.37 -25.19 43.68
C HIS A 111 4.07 -25.39 42.19
N ALA A 112 3.69 -26.61 41.78
CA ALA A 112 3.35 -26.88 40.38
C ALA A 112 2.13 -26.07 39.89
N LEU A 113 1.11 -25.89 40.73
CA LEU A 113 -0.04 -25.03 40.45
C LEU A 113 0.37 -23.56 40.39
N GLY A 114 1.21 -23.09 41.32
CA GLY A 114 1.73 -21.73 41.32
C GLY A 114 2.51 -21.40 40.06
N ASP A 115 3.43 -22.28 39.65
CA ASP A 115 4.20 -22.16 38.42
C ASP A 115 3.31 -22.17 37.17
N SER A 116 2.24 -22.98 37.17
CA SER A 116 1.30 -23.04 36.06
C SER A 116 0.47 -21.76 35.94
N VAL A 117 -0.06 -21.25 37.06
CA VAL A 117 -0.79 -19.98 37.12
C VAL A 117 0.11 -18.83 36.69
N GLN A 118 1.36 -18.79 37.17
CA GLN A 118 2.32 -17.75 36.79
C GLN A 118 2.58 -17.77 35.28
N ARG A 119 2.82 -18.96 34.69
CA ARG A 119 3.00 -19.10 33.24
C ARG A 119 1.77 -18.63 32.44
N VAL A 120 0.56 -18.92 32.89
CA VAL A 120 -0.67 -18.45 32.22
C VAL A 120 -0.82 -16.93 32.33
N ARG A 121 -0.53 -16.34 33.49
CA ARG A 121 -0.53 -14.87 33.68
C ARG A 121 0.50 -14.18 32.78
N ASP A 122 1.70 -14.71 32.71
CA ASP A 122 2.78 -14.16 31.88
C ASP A 122 2.45 -14.27 30.39
N ALA A 123 1.90 -15.41 29.95
CA ALA A 123 1.45 -15.60 28.57
C ALA A 123 0.28 -14.65 28.21
N SER A 124 -0.68 -14.47 29.12
CA SER A 124 -1.80 -13.55 28.90
C SER A 124 -1.32 -12.10 28.81
N SER A 125 -0.43 -11.68 29.72
CA SER A 125 0.21 -10.35 29.67
C SER A 125 0.93 -10.10 28.34
N GLN A 126 1.65 -11.10 27.81
CA GLN A 126 2.28 -11.01 26.49
C GLN A 126 1.26 -10.89 25.35
N ILE A 127 0.13 -11.62 25.42
CA ILE A 127 -0.96 -11.49 24.45
C ILE A 127 -1.61 -10.11 24.50
N ASP A 128 -1.81 -9.51 25.69
CA ASP A 128 -2.34 -8.15 25.84
C ASP A 128 -1.41 -7.12 25.18
N ILE A 129 -0.11 -7.19 25.49
CA ILE A 129 0.91 -6.31 24.88
C ILE A 129 0.90 -6.47 23.35
N GLY A 130 0.97 -7.72 22.85
CA GLY A 130 0.97 -7.99 21.41
C GLY A 130 -0.31 -7.52 20.72
N SER A 131 -1.47 -7.64 21.38
CA SER A 131 -2.75 -7.17 20.84
C SER A 131 -2.82 -5.65 20.74
N ARG A 132 -2.23 -4.93 21.71
CA ARG A 132 -2.14 -3.46 21.62
C ARG A 132 -1.22 -3.01 20.49
N GLU A 133 -0.09 -3.70 20.29
CA GLU A 133 0.81 -3.46 19.16
C GLU A 133 0.10 -3.72 17.82
N LEU A 134 -0.64 -4.83 17.70
CA LEU A 134 -1.45 -5.14 16.52
C LEU A 134 -2.53 -4.08 16.27
N THR A 135 -3.16 -3.56 17.31
CA THR A 135 -4.16 -2.48 17.20
C THR A 135 -3.55 -1.21 16.62
N ALA A 136 -2.39 -0.79 17.16
CA ALA A 136 -1.66 0.36 16.64
C ALA A 136 -1.21 0.13 15.17
N GLY A 137 -0.73 -1.07 14.86
CA GLY A 137 -0.35 -1.47 13.51
C GLY A 137 -1.51 -1.42 12.52
N ASN A 138 -2.68 -1.92 12.90
CA ASN A 138 -3.90 -1.87 12.10
C ASN A 138 -4.36 -0.44 11.86
N GLN A 139 -4.27 0.44 12.86
CA GLN A 139 -4.65 1.85 12.71
C GLN A 139 -3.73 2.58 11.74
N HIS A 140 -2.43 2.31 11.79
CA HIS A 140 -1.47 2.82 10.80
C HIS A 140 -1.73 2.26 9.39
N LEU A 141 -2.05 0.97 9.27
CA LEU A 141 -2.43 0.36 7.99
C LEU A 141 -3.71 0.98 7.43
N ALA A 142 -4.70 1.28 8.28
CA ALA A 142 -5.93 1.98 7.89
C ALA A 142 -5.61 3.35 7.28
N GLN A 143 -4.81 4.18 7.98
CA GLN A 143 -4.41 5.50 7.52
C GLN A 143 -3.66 5.44 6.18
N ARG A 144 -2.74 4.48 6.02
CA ARG A 144 -2.02 4.28 4.76
C ARG A 144 -2.94 3.85 3.62
N THR A 145 -3.93 3.00 3.91
CA THR A 145 -4.91 2.53 2.94
C THR A 145 -5.79 3.69 2.46
N GLU A 146 -6.27 4.53 3.37
CA GLU A 146 -7.04 5.74 3.06
C GLU A 146 -6.23 6.76 2.24
N SER A 147 -4.97 7.01 2.61
CA SER A 147 -4.07 7.88 1.83
C SER A 147 -3.78 7.32 0.43
N THR A 148 -3.65 5.99 0.31
CA THR A 148 -3.46 5.33 -0.98
C THR A 148 -4.70 5.48 -1.86
N ALA A 149 -5.90 5.29 -1.30
CA ALA A 149 -7.16 5.50 -2.01
C ALA A 149 -7.27 6.94 -2.54
N THR A 150 -6.95 7.94 -1.71
CA THR A 150 -6.96 9.36 -2.13
C THR A 150 -5.95 9.61 -3.26
N SER A 151 -4.76 9.01 -3.18
CA SER A 151 -3.74 9.13 -4.23
C SER A 151 -4.17 8.45 -5.54
N LEU A 152 -4.89 7.33 -5.45
CA LEU A 152 -5.45 6.63 -6.61
C LEU A 152 -6.55 7.45 -7.28
N GLU A 153 -7.42 8.12 -6.52
CA GLU A 153 -8.43 9.03 -7.08
C GLU A 153 -7.78 10.20 -7.86
N GLN A 154 -6.76 10.83 -7.29
CA GLN A 154 -6.01 11.90 -7.97
C GLN A 154 -5.28 11.38 -9.22
N THR A 155 -4.74 10.18 -9.15
CA THR A 155 -4.07 9.53 -10.29
C THR A 155 -5.09 9.22 -11.39
N ALA A 156 -6.27 8.71 -11.05
CA ALA A 156 -7.35 8.44 -11.99
C ALA A 156 -7.83 9.73 -12.69
N ALA A 157 -8.06 10.80 -11.94
CA ALA A 157 -8.42 12.10 -12.50
C ALA A 157 -7.33 12.64 -13.45
N SER A 158 -6.06 12.54 -13.04
CA SER A 158 -4.92 12.92 -13.89
C SER A 158 -4.85 12.09 -15.18
N MET A 159 -5.24 10.82 -15.11
CA MET A 159 -5.29 9.94 -16.27
C MET A 159 -6.42 10.25 -17.24
N GLU A 160 -7.58 10.70 -16.75
CA GLU A 160 -8.65 11.21 -17.60
C GLU A 160 -8.20 12.46 -18.37
N GLU A 161 -7.56 13.41 -17.69
CA GLU A 161 -7.00 14.62 -18.31
C GLU A 161 -5.91 14.30 -19.34
N LEU A 162 -4.99 13.38 -19.01
CA LEU A 162 -3.95 12.92 -19.93
C LEU A 162 -4.56 12.22 -21.16
N THR A 163 -5.57 11.38 -20.96
CA THR A 163 -6.30 10.70 -22.06
C THR A 163 -6.95 11.72 -22.98
N ALA A 164 -7.61 12.74 -22.42
CA ALA A 164 -8.22 13.81 -23.19
C ALA A 164 -7.18 14.59 -24.01
N THR A 165 -6.05 14.93 -23.39
CA THR A 165 -4.96 15.68 -24.04
C THR A 165 -4.30 14.88 -25.16
N VAL A 166 -4.03 13.58 -24.95
CA VAL A 166 -3.46 12.70 -25.98
C VAL A 166 -4.42 12.54 -27.16
N LYS A 167 -5.73 12.38 -26.90
CA LYS A 167 -6.75 12.35 -27.95
C LYS A 167 -6.79 13.65 -28.75
N GLN A 168 -6.72 14.80 -28.06
CA GLN A 168 -6.67 16.10 -28.70
C GLN A 168 -5.41 16.27 -29.55
N ASN A 169 -4.24 15.79 -29.08
CA ASN A 169 -3.00 15.81 -29.87
C ASN A 169 -3.11 14.98 -31.15
N ALA A 170 -3.70 13.80 -31.09
CA ALA A 170 -3.95 12.98 -32.28
C ALA A 170 -4.86 13.68 -33.28
N GLN A 171 -5.94 14.33 -32.80
CA GLN A 171 -6.84 15.11 -33.65
C GLN A 171 -6.15 16.34 -34.26
N ASN A 172 -5.34 17.07 -33.48
CA ASN A 172 -4.58 18.22 -33.96
C ASN A 172 -3.56 17.82 -35.02
N ALA A 173 -2.88 16.67 -34.85
CA ALA A 173 -1.95 16.15 -35.85
C ALA A 173 -2.66 15.81 -37.17
N GLU A 174 -3.86 15.22 -37.10
CA GLU A 174 -4.68 14.95 -38.29
C GLU A 174 -5.15 16.25 -38.98
N GLN A 175 -5.61 17.25 -38.21
CA GLN A 175 -5.99 18.55 -38.76
C GLN A 175 -4.79 19.26 -39.41
N ALA A 176 -3.63 19.24 -38.77
CA ALA A 176 -2.39 19.80 -39.30
C ALA A 176 -1.94 19.06 -40.58
N HIS A 177 -2.14 17.75 -40.65
CA HIS A 177 -1.89 16.97 -41.87
C HIS A 177 -2.77 17.42 -43.04
N GLN A 178 -4.06 17.64 -42.81
CA GLN A 178 -4.99 18.13 -43.83
C GLN A 178 -4.65 19.55 -44.28
N LEU A 179 -4.28 20.42 -43.33
CA LEU A 179 -3.82 21.77 -43.64
C LEU A 179 -2.54 21.76 -44.49
N ALA A 180 -1.55 20.95 -44.10
CA ALA A 180 -0.31 20.78 -44.85
C ALA A 180 -0.60 20.32 -46.29
N LYS A 181 -1.52 19.37 -46.48
CA LYS A 181 -1.95 18.96 -47.83
C LYS A 181 -2.52 20.13 -48.64
N SER A 182 -3.39 20.95 -48.06
CA SER A 182 -3.95 22.12 -48.74
C SER A 182 -2.88 23.16 -49.11
N VAL A 183 -1.85 23.32 -48.28
CA VAL A 183 -0.72 24.22 -48.58
C VAL A 183 0.12 23.65 -49.72
N SER A 184 0.38 22.34 -49.74
CA SER A 184 1.07 21.66 -50.84
C SER A 184 0.34 21.86 -52.18
N ASP A 185 -0.98 21.64 -52.20
CA ASP A 185 -1.80 21.85 -53.40
C ASP A 185 -1.75 23.31 -53.88
N THR A 186 -1.61 24.26 -52.95
CA THR A 186 -1.49 25.69 -53.27
C THR A 186 -0.11 26.04 -53.83
N ALA A 187 0.96 25.45 -53.27
CA ALA A 187 2.32 25.61 -53.77
C ALA A 187 2.47 25.03 -55.19
N ASP A 188 1.90 23.86 -55.46
CA ASP A 188 1.88 23.23 -56.79
C ASP A 188 1.21 24.14 -57.83
N ARG A 189 0.03 24.68 -57.49
CA ARG A 189 -0.66 25.65 -58.37
C ARG A 189 0.14 26.94 -58.55
N GLY A 190 0.84 27.40 -57.50
CA GLY A 190 1.74 28.54 -57.58
C GLY A 190 2.90 28.30 -58.55
N SER A 191 3.50 27.11 -58.49
CA SER A 191 4.56 26.68 -59.39
C SER A 191 4.09 26.61 -60.86
N GLU A 192 2.89 26.07 -61.11
CA GLU A 192 2.29 26.06 -62.44
C GLU A 192 2.10 27.48 -63.00
N MET A 193 1.61 28.41 -62.18
CA MET A 193 1.43 29.80 -62.58
C MET A 193 2.76 30.51 -62.88
N VAL A 194 3.82 30.22 -62.11
CA VAL A 194 5.16 30.73 -62.37
C VAL A 194 5.71 30.21 -63.69
N CYS A 195 5.57 28.91 -63.96
CA CYS A 195 5.95 28.32 -65.25
C CYS A 195 5.25 29.02 -66.42
N TYR A 196 3.95 29.33 -66.28
CA TYR A 196 3.21 30.08 -67.29
C TYR A 196 3.73 31.52 -67.46
N VAL A 197 4.11 32.20 -66.39
CA VAL A 197 4.73 33.55 -66.46
C VAL A 197 6.05 33.50 -67.21
N ILE A 198 6.91 32.52 -66.92
CA ILE A 198 8.21 32.32 -67.61
C ILE A 198 7.98 32.08 -69.11
N GLU A 199 7.00 31.23 -69.47
CA GLU A 199 6.64 31.00 -70.86
C GLU A 199 6.22 32.31 -71.57
N LYS A 200 5.39 33.13 -70.92
CA LYS A 200 4.96 34.41 -71.49
C LYS A 200 6.09 35.43 -71.59
N MET A 201 7.01 35.47 -70.63
CA MET A 201 8.23 36.30 -70.75
C MET A 201 9.07 35.86 -71.96
N ARG A 202 9.16 34.56 -72.24
CA ARG A 202 9.83 34.04 -73.44
C ARG A 202 9.13 34.47 -74.73
N ASP A 203 7.80 34.42 -74.77
CA ASP A 203 7.00 34.87 -75.92
C ASP A 203 7.19 36.38 -76.19
N ILE A 204 7.23 37.19 -75.13
CA ILE A 204 7.48 38.64 -75.21
C ILE A 204 8.90 38.89 -75.71
N SER A 205 9.90 38.22 -75.12
CA SER A 205 11.31 38.34 -75.54
C SER A 205 11.49 38.02 -77.03
N GLY A 206 10.89 36.92 -77.50
CA GLY A 206 10.90 36.55 -78.92
C GLY A 206 10.19 37.58 -79.81
N SER A 207 9.11 38.19 -79.34
CA SER A 207 8.41 39.27 -80.06
C SER A 207 9.25 40.55 -80.14
N SER A 208 9.90 40.94 -79.05
CA SER A 208 10.83 42.08 -79.00
C SER A 208 12.02 41.91 -79.94
N SER A 209 12.59 40.69 -80.02
CA SER A 209 13.67 40.38 -80.98
C SER A 209 13.21 40.59 -82.42
N ARG A 210 12.02 40.11 -82.80
CA ARG A 210 11.47 40.32 -84.14
C ARG A 210 11.25 41.80 -84.45
N ILE A 211 10.81 42.58 -83.48
CA ILE A 211 10.65 44.04 -83.65
C ILE A 211 12.02 44.69 -83.87
N ALA A 212 13.05 44.29 -83.13
CA ALA A 212 14.41 44.80 -83.31
C ALA A 212 14.94 44.53 -84.73
N ASP A 213 14.68 43.34 -85.28
CA ASP A 213 15.04 42.98 -86.66
C ASP A 213 14.31 43.89 -87.68
N ILE A 214 13.01 44.12 -87.49
CA ILE A 214 12.22 45.03 -88.35
C ILE A 214 12.76 46.46 -88.29
N LEU A 215 13.11 46.96 -87.10
CA LEU A 215 13.69 48.29 -86.93
C LEU A 215 15.06 48.41 -87.61
N SER A 216 15.84 47.33 -87.68
CA SER A 216 17.09 47.29 -88.46
C SER A 216 16.82 47.50 -89.96
N VAL A 217 15.77 46.86 -90.49
CA VAL A 217 15.34 47.05 -91.89
C VAL A 217 14.84 48.48 -92.14
N ILE A 218 14.03 49.04 -91.24
CA ILE A 218 13.49 50.42 -91.36
C ILE A 218 14.62 51.45 -91.36
N ASP A 219 15.59 51.32 -90.45
CA ASP A 219 16.78 52.18 -90.39
C ASP A 219 17.59 52.08 -91.69
N GLY A 220 17.73 50.87 -92.25
CA GLY A 220 18.31 50.64 -93.57
C GLY A 220 17.55 51.32 -94.72
N ILE A 221 16.21 51.26 -94.73
CA ILE A 221 15.37 51.95 -95.72
C ILE A 221 15.50 53.47 -95.59
N ALA A 222 15.49 54.00 -94.36
CA ALA A 222 15.67 55.42 -94.08
C ALA A 222 17.04 55.90 -94.58
N PHE A 223 18.10 55.13 -94.35
CA PHE A 223 19.44 55.42 -94.87
C PHE A 223 19.47 55.42 -96.41
N GLN A 224 18.91 54.40 -97.05
CA GLN A 224 18.82 54.34 -98.52
C GLN A 224 18.04 55.52 -99.10
N THR A 225 16.91 55.89 -98.47
CA THR A 225 16.09 57.04 -98.87
C THR A 225 16.84 58.36 -98.72
N ASN A 226 17.61 58.52 -97.65
CA ASN A 226 18.47 59.68 -97.44
C ASN A 226 19.55 59.81 -98.53
N ILE A 227 20.16 58.70 -98.96
CA ILE A 227 21.13 58.68 -100.08
C ILE A 227 20.45 58.99 -101.42
N LEU A 228 19.29 58.39 -101.70
CA LEU A 228 18.49 58.67 -102.91
C LEU A 228 18.10 60.15 -103.00
N ALA A 229 17.62 60.71 -101.89
CA ALA A 229 17.24 62.12 -101.78
C ALA A 229 18.45 63.05 -101.97
N LEU A 230 19.60 62.71 -101.40
CA LEU A 230 20.85 63.45 -101.62
C LEU A 230 21.24 63.44 -103.11
N ASN A 231 21.22 62.27 -103.76
CA ASN A 231 21.51 62.15 -105.18
C ASN A 231 20.53 62.98 -106.04
N ALA A 232 19.25 62.97 -105.69
CA ALA A 232 18.23 63.79 -106.36
C ALA A 232 18.45 65.30 -106.15
N SER A 233 18.83 65.74 -104.94
CA SER A 233 19.19 67.13 -104.67
C SER A 233 20.40 67.58 -105.51
N VAL A 234 21.40 66.71 -105.67
CA VAL A 234 22.59 66.98 -106.49
C VAL A 234 22.21 67.11 -107.98
N GLU A 235 21.40 66.20 -108.51
CA GLU A 235 20.99 66.25 -109.92
C GLU A 235 20.04 67.43 -110.19
N ALA A 236 19.18 67.78 -109.23
CA ALA A 236 18.34 68.98 -109.30
C ALA A 236 19.17 70.27 -109.31
N ALA A 237 20.25 70.36 -108.53
CA ALA A 237 21.18 71.48 -108.58
C ALA A 237 21.91 71.56 -109.93
N ARG A 238 22.19 70.41 -110.55
CA ARG A 238 22.81 70.30 -111.88
C ARG A 238 21.91 70.81 -113.01
N ALA A 239 20.60 70.68 -112.87
CA ALA A 239 19.60 71.18 -113.82
C ALA A 239 19.33 72.71 -113.72
N GLY A 240 19.98 73.41 -112.78
CA GLY A 240 19.86 74.87 -112.62
C GLY A 240 18.45 75.32 -112.23
N GLU A 241 17.96 76.42 -112.83
CA GLU A 241 16.65 77.00 -112.48
C GLU A 241 15.46 76.05 -112.74
N GLN A 242 15.57 75.13 -113.71
CA GLN A 242 14.53 74.14 -114.00
C GLN A 242 14.41 73.05 -112.91
N GLY A 243 15.47 72.86 -112.11
CA GLY A 243 15.52 71.88 -111.03
C GLY A 243 15.11 72.39 -109.65
N ARG A 244 14.82 73.69 -109.48
CA ARG A 244 14.54 74.29 -108.15
C ARG A 244 13.40 73.61 -107.39
N GLY A 245 12.30 73.28 -108.08
CA GLY A 245 11.17 72.56 -107.47
C GLY A 245 11.56 71.15 -107.00
N PHE A 246 12.33 70.42 -107.81
CA PHE A 246 12.84 69.09 -107.46
C PHE A 246 13.84 69.14 -106.30
N ALA A 247 14.70 70.16 -106.23
CA ALA A 247 15.65 70.33 -105.15
C ALA A 247 14.96 70.50 -103.78
N VAL A 248 13.85 71.24 -103.73
CA VAL A 248 13.05 71.41 -102.49
C VAL A 248 12.41 70.09 -102.07
N VAL A 249 11.78 69.36 -103.00
CA VAL A 249 11.19 68.05 -102.70
C VAL A 249 12.25 67.05 -102.24
N ALA A 250 13.42 67.01 -102.89
CA ALA A 250 14.53 66.16 -102.47
C ALA A 250 15.04 66.52 -101.07
N GLY A 251 15.10 67.81 -100.72
CA GLY A 251 15.43 68.26 -99.35
C GLY A 251 14.41 67.80 -98.31
N GLU A 252 13.12 67.89 -98.63
CA GLU A 252 12.04 67.44 -97.73
C GLU A 252 12.05 65.91 -97.54
N VAL A 253 12.24 65.15 -98.61
CA VAL A 253 12.39 63.68 -98.54
C VAL A 253 13.61 63.30 -97.70
N ARG A 254 14.72 64.04 -97.82
CA ARG A 254 15.92 63.83 -97.01
C ARG A 254 15.67 64.09 -95.52
N ASN A 255 14.95 65.17 -95.19
CA ASN A 255 14.57 65.49 -93.81
C ASN A 255 13.67 64.38 -93.24
N LEU A 256 12.66 63.95 -93.99
CA LEU A 256 11.75 62.87 -93.60
C LEU A 256 12.49 61.54 -93.36
N ALA A 257 13.47 61.22 -94.19
CA ALA A 257 14.33 60.06 -94.03
C ALA A 257 15.17 60.14 -92.73
N SER A 258 15.77 61.30 -92.44
CA SER A 258 16.51 61.52 -91.19
C SER A 258 15.60 61.37 -89.96
N ARG A 259 14.39 61.95 -90.00
CA ARG A 259 13.39 61.82 -88.93
C ARG A 259 12.94 60.38 -88.73
N SER A 260 12.81 59.61 -89.81
CA SER A 260 12.46 58.18 -89.74
C SER A 260 13.58 57.35 -89.11
N ALA A 261 14.84 57.63 -89.42
CA ALA A 261 16.00 56.97 -88.81
C ALA A 261 16.10 57.28 -87.31
N GLU A 262 15.87 58.54 -86.91
CA GLU A 262 15.87 58.96 -85.51
C GLU A 262 14.74 58.27 -84.71
N ALA A 263 13.52 58.25 -85.26
CA ALA A 263 12.40 57.53 -84.64
C ALA A 263 12.67 56.01 -84.55
N ALA A 264 13.25 55.40 -85.60
CA ALA A 264 13.62 53.99 -85.56
C ALA A 264 14.64 53.69 -84.47
N LYS A 265 15.61 54.60 -84.24
CA LYS A 265 16.60 54.50 -83.17
C LYS A 265 15.97 54.64 -81.78
N GLU A 266 15.07 55.59 -81.57
CA GLU A 266 14.35 55.75 -80.30
C GLU A 266 13.52 54.49 -79.96
N ILE A 267 12.79 53.94 -80.94
CA ILE A 267 12.03 52.69 -80.74
C ILE A 267 12.99 51.54 -80.43
N ARG A 268 14.15 51.46 -81.10
CA ARG A 268 15.16 50.42 -80.85
C ARG A 268 15.66 50.48 -79.41
N THR A 269 15.89 51.67 -78.85
CA THR A 269 16.24 51.85 -77.44
C THR A 269 15.13 51.32 -76.53
N LEU A 270 13.87 51.71 -76.75
CA LEU A 270 12.74 51.23 -75.95
C LEU A 270 12.56 49.70 -76.00
N ILE A 271 12.82 49.08 -77.16
CA ILE A 271 12.78 47.63 -77.32
C ILE A 271 13.95 46.95 -76.60
N SER A 272 15.14 47.55 -76.62
CA SER A 272 16.29 47.08 -75.84
C SER A 272 16.01 47.13 -74.34
N ASP A 273 15.44 48.22 -73.84
CA ASP A 273 15.06 48.37 -72.42
C ASP A 273 13.98 47.35 -72.04
N SER A 274 13.00 47.14 -72.91
CA SER A 274 11.97 46.10 -72.73
C SER A 274 12.58 44.70 -72.65
N HIS A 275 13.63 44.41 -73.42
CA HIS A 275 14.32 43.12 -73.36
C HIS A 275 15.02 42.91 -72.01
N THR A 276 15.68 43.95 -71.48
CA THR A 276 16.29 43.92 -70.14
C THR A 276 15.24 43.63 -69.06
N HIS A 277 14.12 44.36 -69.06
CA HIS A 277 13.06 44.16 -68.06
C HIS A 277 12.39 42.79 -68.14
N VAL A 278 12.24 42.23 -69.34
CA VAL A 278 11.73 40.86 -69.52
C VAL A 278 12.74 39.83 -68.98
N GLY A 279 14.04 40.06 -69.16
CA GLY A 279 15.09 39.25 -68.57
C GLY A 279 15.04 39.25 -67.04
N GLU A 280 15.02 40.44 -66.43
CA GLU A 280 14.87 40.61 -64.97
C GLU A 280 13.58 39.94 -64.46
N GLY A 281 12.46 40.13 -65.16
CA GLY A 281 11.19 39.50 -64.82
C GLY A 281 11.21 37.97 -64.90
N SER A 282 11.92 37.41 -65.88
CA SER A 282 12.11 35.97 -66.01
C SER A 282 12.96 35.40 -64.88
N GLU A 283 14.02 36.09 -64.46
CA GLU A 283 14.86 35.67 -63.33
C GLU A 283 14.08 35.70 -62.01
N LEU A 284 13.30 36.76 -61.76
CA LEU A 284 12.45 36.86 -60.58
C LEU A 284 11.38 35.77 -60.55
N ALA A 285 10.77 35.47 -61.71
CA ALA A 285 9.81 34.37 -61.80
C ALA A 285 10.48 33.02 -61.53
N GLN A 286 11.67 32.76 -62.07
CA GLN A 286 12.45 31.55 -61.79
C GLN A 286 12.70 31.36 -60.28
N GLN A 287 13.17 32.41 -59.59
CA GLN A 287 13.40 32.39 -58.13
C GLN A 287 12.11 32.16 -57.34
N ALA A 288 10.99 32.75 -57.78
CA ALA A 288 9.70 32.48 -57.16
C ALA A 288 9.28 31.01 -57.32
N GLY A 289 9.58 30.39 -58.47
CA GLY A 289 9.35 28.97 -58.72
C GLY A 289 10.17 28.07 -57.80
N GLU A 290 11.46 28.37 -57.64
CA GLU A 290 12.35 27.67 -56.69
C GLU A 290 11.82 27.77 -55.25
N THR A 291 11.34 28.95 -54.84
CA THR A 291 10.75 29.16 -53.52
C THR A 291 9.48 28.32 -53.31
N MET A 292 8.65 28.14 -54.35
CA MET A 292 7.47 27.27 -54.27
C MET A 292 7.86 25.79 -54.07
N ASP A 293 8.93 25.34 -54.72
CA ASP A 293 9.45 23.96 -54.58
C ASP A 293 10.04 23.71 -53.19
N GLU A 294 10.73 24.70 -52.61
CA GLU A 294 11.19 24.67 -51.22
C GLU A 294 10.01 24.56 -50.24
N ILE A 295 8.95 25.35 -50.45
CA ILE A 295 7.72 25.28 -49.63
C ILE A 295 7.10 23.88 -49.71
N ALA A 296 6.96 23.31 -50.91
CA ALA A 296 6.42 21.96 -51.08
C ALA A 296 7.25 20.92 -50.32
N THR A 297 8.57 21.03 -50.40
CA THR A 297 9.51 20.15 -49.67
C THR A 297 9.34 20.25 -48.15
N GLU A 298 9.24 21.46 -47.59
CA GLU A 298 9.04 21.64 -46.15
C GLU A 298 7.67 21.16 -45.68
N VAL A 299 6.62 21.35 -46.49
CA VAL A 299 5.28 20.83 -46.22
C VAL A 299 5.24 19.30 -46.21
N MET A 300 6.01 18.65 -47.09
CA MET A 300 6.19 17.19 -47.06
C MET A 300 6.86 16.72 -45.76
N ARG A 301 7.88 17.44 -45.27
CA ARG A 301 8.52 17.14 -43.98
C ARG A 301 7.54 17.32 -42.82
N MET A 302 6.76 18.41 -42.82
CA MET A 302 5.72 18.65 -41.82
C MET A 302 4.68 17.52 -41.81
N THR A 303 4.23 17.06 -42.99
CA THR A 303 3.31 15.94 -43.12
C THR A 303 3.86 14.66 -42.51
N LYS A 304 5.16 14.37 -42.70
CA LYS A 304 5.81 13.22 -42.08
C LYS A 304 5.80 13.33 -40.54
N LEU A 305 6.16 14.50 -40.01
CA LEU A 305 6.15 14.76 -38.56
C LEU A 305 4.75 14.61 -37.95
N MET A 306 3.71 15.12 -38.61
CA MET A 306 2.34 14.97 -38.12
C MET A 306 1.91 13.50 -38.06
N ARG A 307 2.32 12.67 -39.03
CA ARG A 307 2.06 11.23 -39.00
C ARG A 307 2.77 10.54 -37.85
N GLU A 308 4.02 10.91 -37.56
CA GLU A 308 4.78 10.40 -36.42
C GLU A 308 4.11 10.79 -35.08
N ILE A 309 3.65 12.03 -34.94
CA ILE A 309 2.91 12.51 -33.75
C ILE A 309 1.59 11.74 -33.58
N ALA A 310 0.83 11.54 -34.65
CA ALA A 310 -0.43 10.78 -34.59
C ALA A 310 -0.18 9.33 -34.15
N SER A 311 0.86 8.68 -34.69
CA SER A 311 1.25 7.33 -34.29
C SER A 311 1.70 7.28 -32.82
N ALA A 312 2.55 8.22 -32.40
CA ALA A 312 3.01 8.29 -31.01
C ALA A 312 1.85 8.55 -30.04
N SER A 313 0.90 9.41 -30.41
CA SER A 313 -0.29 9.69 -29.60
C SER A 313 -1.18 8.44 -29.47
N GLN A 314 -1.32 7.65 -30.54
CA GLN A 314 -2.07 6.39 -30.48
C GLN A 314 -1.39 5.38 -29.54
N GLU A 315 -0.06 5.31 -29.57
CA GLU A 315 0.70 4.44 -28.66
C GLU A 315 0.62 4.91 -27.21
N GLN A 316 0.72 6.22 -26.96
CA GLN A 316 0.47 6.81 -25.64
C GLN A 316 -0.93 6.48 -25.12
N SER A 317 -1.96 6.55 -25.96
CA SER A 317 -3.33 6.20 -25.58
C SER A 317 -3.44 4.74 -25.12
N ARG A 318 -2.76 3.82 -25.79
CA ARG A 318 -2.70 2.40 -25.38
C ARG A 318 -1.93 2.22 -24.07
N GLY A 319 -0.84 2.97 -23.90
CA GLY A 319 -0.08 2.99 -22.65
C GLY A 319 -0.92 3.49 -21.47
N ILE A 320 -1.69 4.56 -21.65
CA ILE A 320 -2.59 5.09 -20.63
C ILE A 320 -3.68 4.07 -20.26
N GLU A 321 -4.26 3.37 -21.24
CA GLU A 321 -5.24 2.32 -20.99
C GLU A 321 -4.67 1.20 -20.10
N GLN A 322 -3.42 0.78 -20.34
CA GLN A 322 -2.74 -0.22 -19.48
C GLN A 322 -2.52 0.28 -18.06
N VAL A 323 -2.11 1.54 -17.89
CA VAL A 323 -1.94 2.10 -16.55
C VAL A 323 -3.29 2.29 -15.87
N ASN A 324 -4.36 2.61 -16.59
CA ASN A 324 -5.72 2.68 -16.04
C ASN A 324 -6.17 1.33 -15.47
N ILE A 325 -5.87 0.21 -16.17
CA ILE A 325 -6.12 -1.14 -15.65
C ILE A 325 -5.33 -1.38 -14.36
N ALA A 326 -4.06 -0.96 -14.30
CA ALA A 326 -3.24 -1.10 -13.09
C ALA A 326 -3.79 -0.27 -11.91
N VAL A 327 -4.30 0.94 -12.15
CA VAL A 327 -4.94 1.79 -11.14
C VAL A 327 -6.19 1.12 -10.58
N ILE A 328 -7.04 0.53 -11.44
CA ILE A 328 -8.23 -0.23 -11.02
C ILE A 328 -7.84 -1.41 -10.11
N GLN A 329 -6.79 -2.15 -10.47
CA GLN A 329 -6.30 -3.26 -9.66
C GLN A 329 -5.71 -2.81 -8.31
N MET A 330 -5.06 -1.65 -8.28
CA MET A 330 -4.58 -1.04 -7.03
C MET A 330 -5.74 -0.59 -6.14
N ASP A 331 -6.82 -0.06 -6.71
CA ASP A 331 -8.03 0.29 -5.98
C ASP A 331 -8.68 -0.95 -5.35
N GLU A 332 -8.81 -2.05 -6.10
CA GLU A 332 -9.29 -3.33 -5.57
C GLU A 332 -8.43 -3.80 -4.38
N THR A 333 -7.10 -3.69 -4.50
CA THR A 333 -6.18 -4.05 -3.41
C THR A 333 -6.34 -3.12 -2.19
N ALA A 334 -6.57 -1.82 -2.39
CA ALA A 334 -6.84 -0.88 -1.30
C ALA A 334 -8.16 -1.24 -0.58
N GLN A 335 -9.21 -1.59 -1.32
CA GLN A 335 -10.47 -2.06 -0.74
C GLN A 335 -10.30 -3.37 0.04
N GLN A 336 -9.53 -4.34 -0.50
CA GLN A 336 -9.21 -5.57 0.20
C GLN A 336 -8.41 -5.31 1.49
N ASN A 337 -7.45 -4.37 1.46
CA ASN A 337 -6.71 -3.96 2.65
C ASN A 337 -7.63 -3.33 3.70
N ALA A 338 -8.59 -2.50 3.30
CA ALA A 338 -9.57 -1.93 4.21
C ALA A 338 -10.42 -3.03 4.89
N ALA A 339 -10.86 -4.04 4.14
CA ALA A 339 -11.58 -5.20 4.68
C ALA A 339 -10.70 -6.02 5.64
N LEU A 340 -9.43 -6.26 5.28
CA LEU A 340 -8.46 -6.96 6.13
C LEU A 340 -8.17 -6.19 7.42
N VAL A 341 -8.07 -4.86 7.37
CA VAL A 341 -7.91 -4.01 8.56
C VAL A 341 -9.10 -4.17 9.50
N GLN A 342 -10.33 -4.18 8.97
CA GLN A 342 -11.54 -4.38 9.78
C GLN A 342 -11.55 -5.76 10.45
N GLN A 343 -11.27 -6.82 9.67
CA GLN A 343 -11.21 -8.19 10.18
C GLN A 343 -10.10 -8.36 11.22
N SER A 344 -8.91 -7.83 10.94
CA SER A 344 -7.76 -7.85 11.85
C SER A 344 -8.08 -7.11 13.15
N SER A 345 -8.72 -5.94 13.07
CA SER A 345 -9.11 -5.15 14.25
C SER A 345 -10.11 -5.91 15.14
N ALA A 346 -11.07 -6.62 14.53
CA ALA A 346 -12.00 -7.47 15.27
C ALA A 346 -11.29 -8.66 15.94
N ALA A 347 -10.37 -9.32 15.23
CA ALA A 347 -9.58 -10.42 15.79
C ALA A 347 -8.69 -9.98 16.95
N THR A 348 -8.00 -8.85 16.81
CA THR A 348 -7.15 -8.26 17.85
C THR A 348 -7.96 -7.89 19.10
N ARG A 349 -9.15 -7.31 18.94
CA ARG A 349 -10.04 -7.03 20.07
C ARG A 349 -10.48 -8.31 20.79
N SER A 350 -10.76 -9.38 20.05
CA SER A 350 -11.08 -10.67 20.67
C SER A 350 -9.89 -11.25 21.46
N LEU A 351 -8.65 -11.08 20.98
CA LEU A 351 -7.45 -11.50 21.72
C LEU A 351 -7.26 -10.70 23.01
N GLU A 352 -7.50 -9.40 22.97
CA GLU A 352 -7.47 -8.52 24.16
C GLU A 352 -8.53 -8.96 25.20
N GLU A 353 -9.76 -9.20 24.75
CA GLU A 353 -10.84 -9.71 25.61
C GLU A 353 -10.51 -11.08 26.22
N GLN A 354 -9.99 -12.03 25.43
CA GLN A 354 -9.61 -13.36 25.91
C GLN A 354 -8.43 -13.30 26.89
N SER A 355 -7.44 -12.46 26.64
CA SER A 355 -6.32 -12.25 27.55
C SER A 355 -6.79 -11.66 28.88
N SER A 356 -7.64 -10.64 28.83
CA SER A 356 -8.23 -10.02 30.03
C SER A 356 -9.01 -11.05 30.86
N ALA A 357 -9.83 -11.87 30.20
CA ALA A 357 -10.58 -12.95 30.86
C ALA A 357 -9.67 -14.01 31.51
N LEU A 358 -8.54 -14.36 30.89
CA LEU A 358 -7.55 -15.27 31.49
C LEU A 358 -6.87 -14.63 32.71
N ILE A 359 -6.51 -13.36 32.64
CA ILE A 359 -5.92 -12.62 33.78
C ILE A 359 -6.91 -12.59 34.95
N GLU A 360 -8.19 -12.30 34.69
CA GLU A 360 -9.24 -12.28 35.70
C GLU A 360 -9.48 -13.68 36.30
N ALA A 361 -9.58 -14.71 35.46
CA ALA A 361 -9.74 -16.09 35.92
C ALA A 361 -8.55 -16.55 36.79
N MET A 362 -7.33 -16.13 36.43
CA MET A 362 -6.14 -16.43 37.21
C MET A 362 -6.04 -15.57 38.49
N ALA A 363 -6.73 -14.43 38.60
CA ALA A 363 -6.65 -13.53 39.74
C ALA A 363 -7.17 -14.15 41.05
N VAL A 364 -8.04 -15.16 40.97
CA VAL A 364 -8.52 -15.95 42.12
C VAL A 364 -7.35 -16.63 42.85
N PHE A 365 -6.30 -17.02 42.12
CA PHE A 365 -5.14 -17.69 42.71
C PHE A 365 -4.19 -16.69 43.39
N LYS A 366 -4.04 -16.76 44.71
CA LYS A 366 -3.10 -15.93 45.46
C LYS A 366 -1.73 -16.57 45.43
N LEU A 367 -0.83 -16.01 44.62
CA LEU A 367 0.58 -16.40 44.61
C LEU A 367 1.34 -15.65 45.70
N GLN A 368 2.40 -16.27 46.22
CA GLN A 368 3.33 -15.59 47.11
C GLN A 368 3.95 -14.41 46.37
N LYS A 369 3.71 -13.20 46.87
CA LYS A 369 4.38 -12.01 46.36
C LYS A 369 5.87 -12.14 46.73
N ALA A 370 6.74 -12.15 45.71
CA ALA A 370 8.18 -12.16 45.90
C ALA A 370 8.65 -10.94 46.69
#